data_AF-A0A352L713-F1
#
_entry.id   AF-A0A352L713-F1
#
_cell.length_a   1.000
_cell.length_b   1.000
_cell.length_c   1.000
_cell.angle_alpha   90.00
_cell.angle_beta   90.00
_cell.angle_gamma   90.00
#
_symmetry.space_group_name_H-M   'P 1'
#
loop_
_entity.id
_entity.type
_entity.pdbx_description
1 polymer ?
#
loop_
_entity_poly.entity_id
_entity_poly.type
_entity_poly.pdbx_seq_one_letter_code
_entity_poly.pdbx_strand_id
1 'polypeptide(L)'
;MSGEWPGGPCSQCGEEMPPRLVHCRSCRALLNSELTEDSIEIPSFFALPEISVTASASPRGHYVSCPGCLQELRIHGKYKGLRVQCKHCQHAFPYDTTVDI
;
A
#
# COMPACT_ATOMS: atom_id res chain seq x y z
N MET A 1 24.49 22.79 -11.75
CA MET A 1 25.33 23.42 -10.72
C MET A 1 25.04 22.71 -9.42
N SER A 2 25.96 21.85 -8.99
CA SER A 2 25.86 21.14 -7.71
C SER A 2 26.04 22.20 -6.62
N GLY A 3 25.08 22.38 -5.71
CA GLY A 3 25.21 23.30 -4.57
C GLY A 3 26.27 22.87 -3.54
N GLU A 4 27.28 22.12 -3.97
CA GLU A 4 28.30 21.47 -3.17
C GLU A 4 29.46 22.45 -2.89
N TRP A 5 29.92 22.49 -1.64
CA TRP A 5 31.06 23.34 -1.28
C TRP A 5 32.34 22.90 -2.04
N PRO A 6 33.10 23.81 -2.67
CA PRO A 6 34.33 23.45 -3.39
C PRO A 6 35.50 23.08 -2.48
N GLY A 7 35.37 23.30 -1.16
CA GLY A 7 36.46 23.20 -0.19
C GLY A 7 37.03 24.58 0.17
N GLY A 8 37.64 24.70 1.35
CA GLY A 8 38.26 25.93 1.85
C GLY A 8 37.63 26.45 3.14
N PRO A 9 37.96 27.68 3.57
CA PRO A 9 37.67 28.15 4.91
C PRO A 9 36.20 28.52 5.05
N CYS A 10 35.58 28.09 6.15
CA CYS A 10 34.21 28.48 6.47
C CYS A 10 34.10 30.00 6.63
N SER A 11 33.12 30.62 5.95
CA SER A 11 32.88 32.07 6.00
C SER A 11 32.50 32.60 7.39
N GLN A 12 32.04 31.74 8.30
CA GLN A 12 31.58 32.13 9.63
C GLN A 12 32.60 31.89 10.75
N CYS A 13 33.36 30.79 10.70
CA CYS A 13 34.34 30.44 11.75
C CYS A 13 35.79 30.29 11.28
N GLY A 14 36.05 30.38 9.97
CA GLY A 14 37.41 30.34 9.39
C GLY A 14 38.06 28.95 9.33
N GLU A 15 37.42 27.91 9.87
CA GLU A 15 37.94 26.53 9.84
C GLU A 15 37.91 25.95 8.42
N GLU A 16 38.95 25.18 8.07
CA GLU A 16 39.09 24.54 6.76
C GLU A 16 38.09 23.40 6.58
N MET A 17 37.18 23.54 5.61
CA MET A 17 36.17 22.55 5.28
C MET A 17 36.54 21.79 4.00
N PRO A 18 36.43 20.44 3.98
CA PRO A 18 36.62 19.66 2.76
C PRO A 18 35.50 19.93 1.74
N PRO A 19 35.72 19.59 0.45
CA PRO A 19 34.70 19.71 -0.58
C PRO A 19 33.48 18.82 -0.33
N ARG A 20 32.37 19.13 -1.01
CA ARG A 20 31.08 18.41 -1.00
C ARG A 20 30.33 18.43 0.33
N LEU A 21 30.61 19.41 1.18
CA LEU A 21 29.81 19.68 2.36
C LEU A 21 28.74 20.75 2.06
N VAL A 22 27.66 20.71 2.83
CA VAL A 22 26.62 21.75 2.84
C VAL A 22 26.76 22.63 4.09
N HIS A 23 27.12 22.04 5.22
CA HIS A 23 27.29 22.73 6.50
C HIS A 23 28.71 22.58 7.04
N CYS A 24 29.18 23.62 7.75
CA CYS A 24 30.43 23.57 8.49
C CYS A 24 30.35 22.52 9.61
N ARG A 25 31.38 21.69 9.75
CA ARG A 25 31.45 20.70 10.84
C ARG A 25 31.64 21.31 12.23
N SER A 26 32.16 22.54 12.31
CA SER A 26 32.53 23.19 13.57
C SER A 26 31.41 24.09 14.08
N CYS A 27 30.93 25.02 13.26
CA CYS A 27 29.90 26.00 13.67
C CYS A 27 28.52 25.74 13.06
N ARG A 28 28.35 24.71 12.22
CA ARG A 28 27.09 24.37 11.52
C ARG A 28 26.57 25.42 10.53
N ALA A 29 27.34 26.48 10.24
CA ALA A 29 27.02 27.45 9.18
C ALA A 29 26.75 26.77 7.83
N LEU A 30 25.78 27.29 7.08
CA LEU A 30 25.60 26.92 5.68
C LEU A 30 26.80 27.44 4.88
N LEU A 31 27.53 26.53 4.23
CA LEU A 31 28.79 26.88 3.54
C LEU A 31 28.51 27.54 2.19
N ASN A 32 27.48 27.10 1.48
CA ASN A 32 27.08 27.71 0.22
C ASN A 32 25.97 28.74 0.46
N SER A 33 26.25 30.01 0.17
CA SER A 33 25.30 31.12 0.31
C SER A 33 24.18 31.11 -0.74
N GLU A 34 24.29 30.30 -1.79
CA GLU A 34 23.22 30.09 -2.78
C GLU A 34 22.17 29.08 -2.31
N LEU A 35 22.42 28.36 -1.21
CA LEU A 35 21.44 27.48 -0.58
C LEU A 35 20.64 28.28 0.46
N THR A 36 19.37 27.93 0.61
CA THR A 36 18.51 28.44 1.69
C THR A 36 17.95 27.27 2.49
N GLU A 37 17.69 27.49 3.78
CA GLU A 37 16.94 26.52 4.58
C GLU A 37 15.52 26.41 4.03
N ASP A 38 15.15 25.22 3.58
CA ASP A 38 13.77 24.92 3.19
C ASP A 38 13.02 24.46 4.44
N SER A 39 11.90 25.13 4.75
CA SER A 39 11.03 24.76 5.85
C SER A 39 9.76 24.12 5.28
N ILE A 40 9.54 22.84 5.60
CA ILE A 40 8.31 22.14 5.25
C ILE A 40 7.33 22.27 6.41
N GLU A 41 6.13 22.79 6.15
CA GLU A 41 5.05 22.78 7.13
C GLU A 41 4.54 21.34 7.32
N ILE A 42 4.75 20.78 8.52
CA ILE A 42 4.21 19.46 8.87
C ILE A 42 2.72 19.64 9.21
N PRO A 43 1.79 18.99 8.49
CA PRO A 43 0.37 19.07 8.80
C PRO A 43 0.07 18.47 10.16
N SER A 44 -0.97 18.97 10.84
CA SER A 44 -1.41 18.41 12.11
C SER A 44 -1.88 16.97 11.93
N PHE A 45 -1.50 16.11 12.88
CA PHE A 45 -2.01 14.74 12.92
C PHE A 45 -3.53 14.77 13.15
N PHE A 46 -4.27 14.10 12.28
CA PHE A 46 -5.70 13.89 12.43
C PHE A 46 -5.97 12.41 12.67
N ALA A 47 -6.38 12.08 13.89
CA ALA A 47 -6.78 10.71 14.24
C ALA A 47 -8.04 10.34 13.44
N LEU A 48 -7.95 9.30 12.62
CA LEU A 48 -9.12 8.76 11.95
C LEU A 48 -10.06 8.15 13.00
N PRO A 49 -11.38 8.30 12.84
CA PRO A 49 -12.35 7.69 13.75
C PRO A 49 -12.22 6.16 13.68
N GLU A 50 -12.31 5.50 14.84
CA GLU A 50 -12.44 4.05 14.87
C GLU A 50 -13.74 3.63 14.16
N ILE A 51 -13.64 2.63 13.30
CA ILE A 51 -14.79 2.05 12.61
C ILE A 51 -15.53 1.19 13.62
N SER A 52 -16.64 1.70 14.17
CA SER A 52 -17.48 0.98 15.14
C SER A 52 -18.34 -0.13 14.52
N VAL A 53 -18.44 -0.17 13.19
CA VAL A 53 -19.33 -1.11 12.47
C VAL A 53 -18.56 -1.86 11.40
N THR A 54 -18.28 -3.13 11.66
CA THR A 54 -17.90 -4.09 10.62
C THR A 54 -19.17 -4.65 10.00
N ALA A 55 -19.48 -4.28 8.75
CA ALA A 55 -20.58 -4.91 8.02
C ALA A 55 -20.12 -6.28 7.50
N SER A 56 -20.76 -7.36 7.97
CA SER A 56 -20.54 -8.70 7.42
C SER A 56 -21.19 -8.79 6.04
N ALA A 57 -20.39 -8.96 4.99
CA ALA A 57 -20.89 -9.21 3.65
C ALA A 57 -21.18 -10.71 3.46
N SER A 58 -22.40 -11.05 3.08
CA SER A 58 -22.73 -12.43 2.68
C SER A 58 -22.03 -12.79 1.35
N PRO A 59 -21.48 -14.00 1.20
CA PRO A 59 -20.89 -14.44 -0.05
C PRO A 59 -21.90 -14.35 -1.20
N ARG A 60 -21.52 -13.69 -2.31
CA ARG A 60 -22.37 -13.61 -3.52
C ARG A 60 -22.43 -14.94 -4.28
N GLY A 61 -21.54 -15.87 -3.96
CA GLY A 61 -21.46 -17.18 -4.60
C GLY A 61 -20.48 -18.08 -3.85
N HIS A 62 -20.51 -19.36 -4.21
CA HIS A 62 -19.76 -20.41 -3.55
C HIS A 62 -18.89 -21.15 -4.57
N TYR A 63 -17.74 -21.62 -4.10
CA TYR A 63 -16.89 -22.53 -4.85
C TYR A 63 -17.28 -23.96 -4.48
N VAL A 64 -17.64 -24.77 -5.47
CA VAL A 64 -18.07 -26.15 -5.28
C VAL A 64 -17.38 -27.05 -6.28
N SER A 65 -17.04 -28.28 -5.88
CA SER A 65 -16.49 -29.28 -6.78
C SER A 65 -17.61 -29.92 -7.60
N CYS A 66 -17.41 -30.04 -8.92
CA CYS A 66 -18.35 -30.75 -9.78
C CYS A 66 -18.35 -32.26 -9.48
N PRO A 67 -19.50 -32.92 -9.27
CA PRO A 67 -19.53 -34.37 -9.02
C PRO A 67 -19.14 -35.22 -10.24
N GLY A 68 -19.18 -34.65 -11.45
CA GLY A 68 -18.84 -35.37 -12.68
C GLY A 68 -17.35 -35.33 -13.06
N CYS A 69 -16.68 -34.19 -12.88
CA CYS A 69 -15.27 -34.03 -13.27
C CYS A 69 -14.34 -33.54 -12.15
N LEU A 70 -14.86 -33.35 -10.93
CA LEU A 70 -14.15 -32.88 -9.73
C LEU A 70 -13.48 -31.50 -9.86
N GLN A 71 -13.67 -30.81 -10.98
CA GLN A 71 -13.20 -29.44 -11.17
C GLN A 71 -14.01 -28.46 -10.31
N GLU A 72 -13.33 -27.43 -9.82
CA GLU A 72 -13.96 -26.37 -9.04
C GLU A 72 -14.79 -25.44 -9.92
N LEU A 73 -16.01 -25.13 -9.47
CA LEU A 73 -16.95 -24.24 -10.10
C LEU A 73 -17.35 -23.13 -9.14
N ARG A 74 -17.34 -21.89 -9.63
CA ARG A 74 -17.93 -20.74 -8.92
C ARG A 74 -19.40 -20.60 -9.31
N ILE A 75 -20.32 -20.75 -8.36
CA ILE A 75 -21.76 -20.66 -8.57
C ILE A 75 -22.33 -19.48 -7.78
N HIS A 76 -23.08 -18.59 -8.45
CA HIS A 76 -23.72 -17.45 -7.79
C HIS A 76 -24.85 -17.92 -6.86
N GLY A 77 -24.97 -17.31 -5.66
CA GLY A 77 -25.94 -17.72 -4.63
C GLY A 77 -27.40 -17.67 -5.08
N LYS A 78 -27.72 -16.85 -6.09
CA LYS A 78 -29.06 -16.80 -6.72
C LYS A 78 -29.55 -18.13 -7.31
N TYR A 79 -28.64 -19.07 -7.57
CA TYR A 79 -28.97 -20.39 -8.11
C TYR A 79 -29.16 -21.45 -7.03
N LYS A 80 -29.11 -21.10 -5.74
CA LYS A 80 -29.34 -22.02 -4.62
C LYS A 80 -30.70 -22.71 -4.77
N GLY A 81 -30.71 -24.03 -4.58
CA GLY A 81 -31.90 -24.88 -4.73
C GLY A 81 -32.24 -25.25 -6.18
N LEU A 82 -31.49 -24.75 -7.17
CA LEU A 82 -31.70 -25.06 -8.58
C LEU A 82 -30.73 -26.14 -9.09
N ARG A 83 -31.10 -26.76 -10.21
CA ARG A 83 -30.18 -27.60 -10.98
C ARG A 83 -29.26 -26.72 -11.81
N VAL A 84 -27.96 -26.95 -11.68
CA VAL A 84 -26.89 -26.22 -12.38
C VAL A 84 -26.13 -27.18 -13.29
N GLN A 85 -25.51 -26.65 -14.33
CA GLN A 85 -24.72 -27.43 -15.28
C GLN A 85 -23.25 -27.05 -15.22
N CYS A 86 -22.36 -28.04 -15.11
CA CYS A 86 -20.92 -27.83 -15.14
C CYS A 86 -20.46 -27.33 -16.52
N LYS A 87 -19.72 -26.22 -16.55
CA LYS A 87 -19.14 -25.69 -17.80
C LYS A 87 -18.04 -26.56 -18.43
N HIS A 88 -17.45 -27.48 -17.65
CA HIS A 88 -16.34 -28.32 -18.11
C HIS A 88 -16.80 -29.66 -18.68
N CYS A 89 -17.69 -30.37 -17.99
CA CYS A 89 -18.16 -31.70 -18.39
C CYS A 89 -19.64 -31.76 -18.76
N GLN A 90 -20.36 -30.62 -18.72
CA GLN A 90 -21.79 -30.52 -19.02
C GLN A 90 -22.71 -31.35 -18.11
N HIS A 91 -22.16 -31.96 -17.05
CA HIS A 91 -22.92 -32.71 -16.07
C HIS A 91 -23.82 -31.77 -15.26
N ALA A 92 -25.11 -32.10 -15.18
CA ALA A 92 -26.11 -31.33 -14.45
C ALA A 92 -26.37 -31.94 -13.06
N PHE A 93 -26.26 -31.13 -12.01
CA PHE A 93 -26.38 -31.57 -10.62
C PHE A 93 -27.19 -30.55 -9.78
N PRO A 94 -27.85 -30.99 -8.69
CA PRO A 94 -28.51 -30.06 -7.77
C PRO A 94 -27.47 -29.26 -6.98
N TYR A 95 -27.70 -27.95 -6.83
CA TYR A 95 -26.86 -27.08 -6.01
C TYR A 95 -27.65 -26.59 -4.80
N ASP A 96 -27.26 -27.06 -3.62
CA ASP A 96 -27.74 -26.54 -2.34
C ASP A 96 -26.53 -26.17 -1.47
N THR A 97 -26.61 -25.01 -0.82
CA THR A 97 -25.55 -24.55 0.08
C THR A 97 -25.87 -24.99 1.50
N THR A 98 -25.74 -26.29 1.74
CA THR A 98 -25.60 -26.88 3.08
C THR A 98 -24.11 -27.07 3.34
N VAL A 99 -23.41 -25.98 3.63
CA VAL A 99 -22.02 -26.05 4.07
C VAL A 99 -21.92 -25.22 5.35
N ASP A 100 -21.75 -25.93 6.46
CA ASP A 100 -21.26 -25.37 7.73
C ASP A 100 -19.91 -24.71 7.48
N ILE A 101 -19.78 -23.47 7.94
CA ILE A 101 -18.58 -22.63 7.85
C ILE A 101 -17.53 -23.14 8.83
#